data_AF-A0A202DJ71-F1
#
_entry.id   AF-A0A202DJ71-F1
#
_cell.length_a   1.000
_cell.length_b   1.000
_cell.length_c   1.000
_cell.angle_alpha   90.00
_cell.angle_beta   90.00
_cell.angle_gamma   90.00
#
_symmetry.space_group_name_H-M   'P 1'
#
loop_
_entity.id
_entity.type
_entity.pdbx_description
1 polymer ?
#
loop_
_entity_poly.entity_id
_entity_poly.type
_entity_poly.pdbx_seq_one_letter_code
_entity_poly.pdbx_strand_id
1 'polypeptide(L)'
;MPPAESRKWTSSTGDTVNATFQRESAGKVYLKTDAGKSIRIPLNNLSAADKEYVKGRKPIRTLTTLSSRNKSSGGTLSSQQLKDLKENHTFGKKNDETYLVSCSAGTQKLNTAAKKKYAKSGKVPVRLTYALYKLTTVKGKKSYNRVNNGNCHFYLQDSTGNVVLEKKASLSIMCPS
;
A
#
# COMPACT_ATOMS: atom_id res chain seq x y z
N MET A 1 -14.91 -2.04 3.80
CA MET A 1 -14.99 -3.14 2.82
C MET A 1 -16.22 -3.95 3.16
N PRO A 2 -17.01 -4.38 2.16
CA PRO A 2 -18.01 -5.41 2.42
C PRO A 2 -17.29 -6.67 2.94
N PRO A 3 -17.87 -7.37 3.93
CA PRO A 3 -17.32 -8.61 4.45
C PRO A 3 -17.05 -9.58 3.30
N ALA A 4 -15.98 -10.35 3.41
CA ALA A 4 -15.72 -11.41 2.45
C ALA A 4 -16.89 -12.41 2.55
N GLU A 5 -17.76 -12.42 1.54
CA GLU A 5 -18.87 -13.37 1.48
C GLU A 5 -18.32 -14.79 1.31
N SER A 6 -18.89 -15.74 2.07
CA SER A 6 -18.62 -17.17 1.89
C SER A 6 -19.05 -17.57 0.48
N ARG A 7 -18.14 -18.16 -0.29
CA ARG A 7 -18.42 -18.69 -1.62
C ARG A 7 -17.94 -20.13 -1.73
N LYS A 8 -18.45 -20.82 -2.76
CA LYS A 8 -17.96 -22.13 -3.15
C LYS A 8 -16.65 -21.96 -3.93
N TRP A 9 -15.57 -22.53 -3.40
CA TRP A 9 -14.24 -22.58 -4.02
C TRP A 9 -14.05 -23.93 -4.66
N THR A 10 -13.43 -23.97 -5.84
CA THR A 10 -13.20 -25.20 -6.60
C THR A 10 -11.70 -25.41 -6.81
N SER A 11 -11.23 -26.58 -6.39
CA SER A 11 -9.87 -27.07 -6.64
C SER A 11 -9.72 -27.53 -8.11
N SER A 12 -8.49 -27.55 -8.61
CA SER A 12 -8.16 -28.10 -9.92
C SER A 12 -8.42 -29.61 -10.02
N THR A 13 -8.53 -30.29 -8.87
CA THR A 13 -8.94 -31.69 -8.75
C THR A 13 -10.45 -31.89 -8.83
N GLY A 14 -11.24 -30.81 -8.89
CA GLY A 14 -12.71 -30.85 -8.89
C GLY A 14 -13.33 -30.80 -7.49
N ASP A 15 -12.52 -30.84 -6.43
CA ASP A 15 -13.03 -30.73 -5.06
C ASP A 15 -13.60 -29.33 -4.80
N THR A 16 -14.77 -29.28 -4.15
CA THR A 16 -15.42 -28.00 -3.84
C THR A 16 -15.53 -27.80 -2.34
N VAL A 17 -15.24 -26.59 -1.87
CA VAL A 17 -15.32 -26.22 -0.45
C VAL A 17 -16.00 -24.86 -0.27
N ASN A 18 -16.94 -24.77 0.66
CA ASN A 18 -17.51 -23.49 1.06
C ASN A 18 -16.58 -22.82 2.07
N ALA A 19 -16.07 -21.65 1.70
CA ALA A 19 -15.15 -20.92 2.54
C ALA A 19 -15.13 -19.42 2.23
N THR A 20 -14.74 -18.65 3.23
CA THR A 20 -14.49 -17.22 3.14
C THR A 20 -13.01 -16.98 2.82
N PHE A 21 -12.74 -16.12 1.82
CA PHE A 21 -11.36 -15.68 1.56
C PHE A 21 -10.84 -14.81 2.70
N GLN A 22 -9.69 -15.17 3.27
CA GLN A 22 -8.99 -14.31 4.22
C GLN A 22 -7.87 -13.50 3.56
N ARG A 23 -6.91 -14.17 2.92
CA ARG A 23 -5.71 -13.54 2.37
C ARG A 23 -4.99 -14.44 1.37
N GLU A 24 -4.14 -13.81 0.56
CA GLU A 24 -3.15 -14.49 -0.27
C GLU A 24 -1.74 -14.21 0.29
N SER A 25 -0.89 -15.22 0.39
CA SER A 25 0.51 -15.06 0.77
C SER A 25 1.38 -16.15 0.15
N ALA A 26 2.53 -15.78 -0.42
CA ALA A 26 3.50 -16.70 -1.02
C ALA A 26 2.88 -17.69 -2.03
N GLY A 27 2.00 -17.19 -2.92
CA GLY A 27 1.31 -18.00 -3.93
C GLY A 27 0.30 -18.99 -3.37
N LYS A 28 -0.11 -18.82 -2.10
CA LYS A 28 -1.10 -19.65 -1.42
C LYS A 28 -2.28 -18.79 -0.97
N VAL A 29 -3.47 -19.35 -1.13
CA VAL A 29 -4.72 -18.74 -0.70
C VAL A 29 -5.14 -19.34 0.63
N TYR A 30 -5.39 -18.47 1.60
CA TYR A 30 -5.90 -18.82 2.92
C TYR A 30 -7.40 -18.59 2.92
N LEU A 31 -8.15 -19.68 3.10
CA LEU A 31 -9.61 -19.67 3.19
C LEU A 31 -10.02 -20.11 4.58
N LYS A 32 -11.12 -19.58 5.09
CA LYS A 32 -11.73 -19.98 6.36
C LYS A 32 -13.06 -20.64 6.06
N THR A 33 -13.22 -21.92 6.40
CA THR A 33 -14.49 -22.65 6.24
C THR A 33 -15.52 -22.12 7.23
N ASP A 34 -16.80 -22.39 7.01
CA ASP A 34 -17.88 -22.01 7.94
C ASP A 34 -17.71 -22.65 9.34
N ALA A 35 -17.07 -23.83 9.41
CA ALA A 35 -16.66 -24.48 10.65
C ALA A 35 -15.50 -23.77 11.39
N GLY A 36 -15.04 -22.61 10.91
CA GLY A 36 -13.95 -21.83 11.49
C GLY A 36 -12.53 -22.32 11.17
N LYS A 37 -12.39 -23.51 10.55
CA LYS A 37 -11.10 -24.08 10.15
C LYS A 37 -10.46 -23.27 9.02
N SER A 38 -9.16 -22.97 9.15
CA SER A 38 -8.40 -22.31 8.09
C SER A 38 -7.74 -23.36 7.20
N ILE A 39 -8.03 -23.30 5.90
CA ILE A 39 -7.45 -24.16 4.86
C ILE A 39 -6.53 -23.34 3.96
N ARG A 40 -5.43 -23.96 3.55
CA ARG A 40 -4.42 -23.38 2.66
C ARG A 40 -4.45 -24.13 1.34
N ILE A 41 -4.72 -23.42 0.25
CA ILE A 41 -4.73 -23.99 -1.10
C ILE A 41 -3.70 -23.25 -1.96
N PRO A 42 -2.76 -23.94 -2.64
CA PRO A 42 -1.88 -23.31 -3.61
C PRO A 42 -2.69 -22.63 -4.72
N LEU A 43 -2.33 -21.41 -5.11
CA LEU A 43 -3.06 -20.67 -6.15
C LEU A 43 -3.12 -21.44 -7.47
N ASN A 44 -2.09 -22.23 -7.78
CA ASN A 44 -2.05 -23.07 -8.97
C ASN A 44 -3.12 -24.17 -8.98
N ASN A 45 -3.54 -24.63 -7.80
CA ASN A 45 -4.54 -25.68 -7.62
C ASN A 45 -5.96 -25.13 -7.53
N LEU A 46 -6.18 -23.84 -7.80
CA LEU A 46 -7.53 -23.27 -7.89
C LEU A 46 -8.05 -23.29 -9.33
N SER A 47 -9.38 -23.32 -9.48
CA SER A 47 -10.05 -23.15 -10.77
C SER A 47 -9.70 -21.80 -11.41
N ALA A 48 -9.86 -21.69 -12.74
CA ALA A 48 -9.61 -20.43 -13.45
C ALA A 48 -10.47 -19.27 -12.92
N ALA A 49 -11.75 -19.55 -12.64
CA ALA A 49 -12.69 -18.56 -12.09
C ALA A 49 -12.30 -18.09 -10.68
N ASP A 50 -11.83 -19.01 -9.82
CA ASP A 50 -11.37 -18.66 -8.47
C ASP A 50 -10.04 -17.90 -8.51
N LYS A 51 -9.13 -18.25 -9.43
CA LYS A 51 -7.89 -17.50 -9.67
C LYS A 51 -8.18 -16.07 -10.08
N GLU A 52 -9.17 -15.83 -10.95
CA GLU A 52 -9.59 -14.47 -11.32
C GLU A 52 -10.20 -13.72 -10.15
N TYR A 53 -11.04 -14.38 -9.33
CA TYR A 53 -11.61 -13.77 -8.14
C TYR A 53 -10.54 -13.32 -7.13
N VAL A 54 -9.53 -14.15 -6.88
CA VAL A 54 -8.40 -13.80 -6.01
C VAL A 54 -7.57 -12.67 -6.62
N LYS A 55 -7.32 -12.70 -7.93
CA LYS A 55 -6.64 -11.61 -8.66
C LYS A 55 -7.42 -10.29 -8.66
N GLY A 56 -8.76 -10.34 -8.66
CA GLY A 56 -9.63 -9.17 -8.56
C GLY A 56 -9.68 -8.60 -7.15
N ARG A 57 -9.62 -9.48 -6.13
CA ARG A 57 -9.51 -9.13 -4.70
C ARG A 57 -8.07 -8.91 -4.26
N LYS A 58 -7.22 -8.30 -5.10
CA LYS A 58 -5.86 -7.89 -4.68
C LYS A 58 -5.97 -7.31 -3.27
N PRO A 59 -5.20 -7.82 -2.30
CA PRO A 59 -5.21 -7.22 -0.98
C PRO A 59 -5.01 -5.72 -1.18
N ILE A 60 -5.69 -4.89 -0.38
CA ILE A 60 -5.23 -3.52 -0.14
C ILE A 60 -3.73 -3.68 0.03
N ARG A 61 -2.97 -3.12 -0.91
CA ARG A 61 -1.52 -3.18 -0.88
C ARG A 61 -1.13 -2.60 0.48
N THR A 62 -0.84 -3.47 1.45
CA THR A 62 0.06 -3.10 2.52
C THR A 62 1.32 -2.77 1.77
N LEU A 63 1.71 -1.49 1.82
CA LEU A 63 2.86 -0.92 1.12
C LEU A 63 4.05 -1.85 1.33
N THR A 64 4.24 -2.74 0.38
CA THR A 64 5.54 -3.29 0.05
C THR A 64 5.81 -2.67 -1.30
N THR A 65 6.81 -1.79 -1.29
CA THR A 65 7.55 -1.33 -2.45
C THR A 65 6.80 -0.56 -3.54
N LEU A 66 7.29 0.67 -3.73
CA LEU A 66 7.46 1.30 -5.03
C LEU A 66 7.97 0.24 -6.03
N SER A 67 7.08 -0.44 -6.74
CA SER A 67 7.50 -1.39 -7.77
C SER A 67 7.97 -0.59 -8.97
N SER A 68 9.28 -0.32 -8.98
CA SER A 68 10.07 -0.03 -10.16
C SER A 68 9.88 -1.15 -11.18
N ARG A 69 8.87 -1.00 -12.05
CA ARG A 69 8.88 -1.70 -13.32
C ARG A 69 9.84 -0.93 -14.24
N ASN A 70 11.13 -1.13 -13.99
CA ASN A 70 12.18 -1.22 -15.01
C ASN A 70 13.54 -1.44 -14.32
N LYS A 71 14.18 -2.55 -14.71
CA LYS A 71 15.62 -2.75 -14.51
C LYS A 71 16.36 -1.62 -15.21
N SER A 72 16.88 -0.67 -14.46
CA SER A 72 18.05 0.10 -14.87
C SER A 72 18.73 0.70 -13.64
N SER A 73 20.02 0.37 -13.55
CA SER A 73 21.04 1.07 -12.78
C SER A 73 20.72 2.57 -12.59
N GLY A 74 20.56 3.01 -11.34
CA GLY A 74 20.54 4.43 -10.99
C GLY A 74 19.45 5.27 -11.67
N GLY A 75 18.26 4.72 -11.91
CA GLY A 75 17.18 5.41 -12.63
C GLY A 75 16.59 6.60 -11.88
N THR A 76 16.85 7.80 -12.40
CA THR A 76 16.17 9.05 -12.06
C THR A 76 14.68 8.95 -12.40
N LEU A 77 13.78 9.21 -11.44
CA LEU A 77 12.34 9.28 -11.72
C LEU A 77 12.04 10.49 -12.62
N SER A 78 11.30 10.29 -13.71
CA SER A 78 10.91 11.38 -14.60
C SER A 78 9.85 12.27 -13.97
N SER A 79 9.77 13.53 -14.40
CA SER A 79 8.75 14.49 -13.94
C SER A 79 7.31 14.00 -14.11
N GLN A 80 7.07 13.12 -15.11
CA GLN A 80 5.77 12.52 -15.36
C GLN A 80 5.45 11.39 -14.37
N GLN A 81 6.44 10.53 -14.06
CA GLN A 81 6.29 9.49 -13.02
C GLN A 81 6.04 10.10 -11.63
N LEU A 82 6.58 11.29 -11.36
CA LEU A 82 6.29 12.04 -10.13
C LEU A 82 4.86 12.60 -10.08
N LYS A 83 4.25 12.93 -11.23
CA LYS A 83 2.84 13.38 -11.26
C LYS A 83 1.87 12.25 -10.96
N ASP A 84 2.17 11.04 -11.44
CA ASP A 84 1.34 9.86 -11.21
C ASP A 84 1.45 9.33 -9.75
N LEU A 85 2.43 9.81 -8.99
CA LEU A 85 2.70 9.43 -7.59
C LEU A 85 1.78 10.10 -6.56
N LYS A 86 0.70 10.76 -7.00
CA LYS A 86 -0.34 11.31 -6.12
C LYS A 86 -1.42 10.25 -5.89
N GLU A 87 -1.17 9.30 -4.99
CA GLU A 87 -2.18 8.33 -4.59
C GLU A 87 -2.66 8.61 -3.16
N ASN A 88 -3.96 8.86 -3.01
CA ASN A 88 -4.62 8.91 -1.71
C ASN A 88 -5.03 7.50 -1.31
N HIS A 89 -4.55 7.02 -0.17
CA HIS A 89 -4.81 5.66 0.31
C HIS A 89 -5.53 5.66 1.66
N THR A 90 -6.62 4.93 1.75
CA THR A 90 -7.34 4.73 3.01
C THR A 90 -6.67 3.58 3.76
N PHE A 91 -6.14 3.83 4.96
CA PHE A 91 -5.49 2.80 5.77
C PHE A 91 -6.33 2.47 7.00
N GLY A 92 -6.86 1.24 7.00
CA GLY A 92 -7.18 0.47 8.20
C GLY A 92 -8.21 1.04 9.16
N LYS A 93 -8.80 0.14 9.95
CA LYS A 93 -9.49 0.48 11.19
C LYS A 93 -8.55 0.22 12.35
N LYS A 94 -8.32 1.20 13.21
CA LYS A 94 -7.73 1.00 14.54
C LYS A 94 -8.77 1.47 15.55
N ASN A 95 -9.22 0.58 16.43
CA ASN A 95 -10.27 0.87 17.42
C ASN A 95 -11.56 1.43 16.78
N ASP A 96 -12.00 0.85 15.65
CA ASP A 96 -13.12 1.32 14.81
C ASP A 96 -12.97 2.71 14.15
N GLU A 97 -11.86 3.40 14.38
CA GLU A 97 -11.56 4.66 13.71
C GLU A 97 -10.92 4.40 12.36
N THR A 98 -11.42 5.10 11.34
CA THR A 98 -10.87 5.01 9.97
C THR A 98 -9.86 6.12 9.75
N TYR A 99 -8.70 5.78 9.21
CA TYR A 99 -7.66 6.74 8.88
C TYR A 99 -7.43 6.80 7.36
N LEU A 100 -7.12 8.00 6.86
CA LEU A 100 -6.74 8.27 5.49
C LEU A 100 -5.30 8.80 5.49
N VAL A 101 -4.43 8.16 4.73
CA VAL A 101 -3.07 8.65 4.49
C VAL A 101 -3.01 9.20 3.08
N SER A 102 -2.67 10.46 2.97
CA SER A 102 -2.30 11.07 1.69
C SER A 102 -0.78 11.06 1.58
N CYS A 103 -0.26 10.50 0.49
CA CYS A 103 1.14 10.61 0.11
C CYS A 103 1.22 11.31 -1.23
N SER A 104 2.13 12.26 -1.36
CA SER A 104 2.49 12.84 -2.65
C SER A 104 4.00 12.99 -2.76
N ALA A 105 4.53 12.68 -3.93
CA ALA A 105 5.91 12.98 -4.27
C ALA A 105 5.97 14.16 -5.23
N GLY A 106 7.01 14.97 -5.09
CA GLY A 106 7.31 16.04 -6.03
C GLY A 106 8.80 16.36 -6.03
N THR A 107 9.28 17.00 -7.09
CA THR A 107 10.65 17.51 -7.10
C THR A 107 10.79 18.64 -6.08
N GLN A 108 11.84 18.60 -5.26
CA GLN A 108 12.13 19.72 -4.37
C GLN A 108 12.62 20.93 -5.18
N LYS A 109 12.07 22.12 -4.93
CA LYS A 109 12.64 23.36 -5.46
C LYS A 109 14.03 23.55 -4.86
N LEU A 110 15.06 23.43 -5.69
CA LEU A 110 16.45 23.56 -5.28
C LEU A 110 16.94 25.01 -5.41
N ASN A 111 17.70 25.47 -4.42
CA ASN A 111 18.52 26.67 -4.56
C ASN A 111 19.73 26.42 -5.48
N THR A 112 20.40 27.48 -5.91
CA THR A 112 21.50 27.41 -6.89
C THR A 112 22.66 26.53 -6.42
N ALA A 113 23.01 26.56 -5.13
CA ALA A 113 24.06 25.73 -4.55
C ALA A 113 23.70 24.24 -4.58
N ALA A 114 22.47 23.90 -4.18
CA ALA A 114 21.98 22.54 -4.21
C ALA A 114 21.86 22.01 -5.65
N LYS A 115 21.41 22.83 -6.61
CA LYS A 115 21.39 22.45 -8.04
C LYS A 115 22.77 21.99 -8.52
N LYS A 116 23.84 22.73 -8.19
CA LYS A 116 25.22 22.34 -8.55
C LYS A 116 25.63 21.01 -7.89
N LYS A 117 25.30 20.81 -6.61
CA LYS A 117 25.57 19.55 -5.89
C LYS A 117 24.86 18.35 -6.51
N TYR A 118 23.58 18.51 -6.85
CA TYR A 118 22.76 17.44 -7.42
C TYR A 118 23.11 17.17 -8.88
N ALA A 119 23.44 18.20 -9.67
CA ALA A 119 23.94 18.03 -11.03
C ALA A 119 25.24 17.19 -11.08
N LYS A 120 26.18 17.44 -10.16
CA LYS A 120 27.42 16.65 -10.05
C LYS A 120 27.20 15.19 -9.66
N SER A 121 26.14 14.90 -8.91
CA SER A 121 25.84 13.55 -8.43
C SER A 121 24.87 12.77 -9.33
N GLY A 122 24.24 13.43 -10.32
CA GLY A 122 23.19 12.84 -11.14
C GLY A 122 21.89 12.50 -10.38
N LYS A 123 21.78 12.88 -9.10
CA LYS A 123 20.63 12.54 -8.25
C LYS A 123 19.57 13.65 -8.30
N VAL A 124 18.30 13.27 -8.42
CA VAL A 124 17.18 14.22 -8.33
C VAL A 124 16.59 14.18 -6.92
N PRO A 125 16.55 15.32 -6.20
CA PRO A 125 15.94 15.37 -4.89
C PRO A 125 14.42 15.35 -5.00
N VAL A 126 13.85 14.33 -4.38
CA VAL A 126 12.40 14.15 -4.28
C VAL A 126 11.96 14.59 -2.88
N ARG A 127 10.97 15.46 -2.83
CA ARG A 127 10.22 15.77 -1.62
C ARG A 127 9.03 14.82 -1.55
N LEU A 128 8.94 14.08 -0.46
CA LEU A 128 7.75 13.30 -0.12
C LEU A 128 6.95 14.11 0.90
N THR A 129 5.67 14.30 0.63
CA THR A 129 4.72 14.96 1.52
C THR A 129 3.71 13.91 1.97
N TYR A 130 3.53 13.80 3.27
CA TYR A 130 2.59 12.88 3.87
C TYR A 130 1.62 13.65 4.74
N ALA A 131 0.35 13.27 4.73
CA ALA A 131 -0.66 13.76 5.66
C ALA A 131 -1.51 12.60 6.14
N LEU A 132 -1.80 12.58 7.44
CA LEU A 132 -2.68 11.61 8.06
C LEU A 132 -3.96 12.33 8.49
N TYR A 133 -5.11 11.78 8.11
CA TYR A 133 -6.42 12.27 8.49
C TYR A 133 -7.19 11.18 9.22
N LYS A 134 -7.86 11.56 10.30
CA LYS A 134 -8.88 10.75 10.96
C LYS A 134 -10.22 11.04 10.30
N LEU A 135 -10.83 10.00 9.73
CA LEU A 135 -12.14 10.08 9.12
C LEU A 135 -13.21 9.84 10.19
N THR A 136 -14.02 10.84 10.46
CA THR A 136 -15.21 10.71 11.30
C THR A 136 -16.47 10.84 10.43
N THR A 137 -17.49 10.04 10.72
CA THR A 137 -18.79 10.16 10.04
C THR A 137 -19.80 10.65 11.05
N VAL A 138 -20.35 11.84 10.83
CA VAL A 138 -21.35 12.47 11.71
C VAL A 138 -22.59 12.73 10.87
N LYS A 139 -23.71 12.09 11.23
CA LYS A 139 -25.00 12.21 10.50
C LYS A 139 -24.85 11.94 8.98
N GLY A 140 -24.09 10.89 8.62
CA GLY A 140 -23.84 10.52 7.22
C GLY A 140 -22.84 11.41 6.45
N LYS A 141 -22.38 12.52 7.03
CA LYS A 141 -21.34 13.38 6.43
C LYS A 141 -19.95 12.94 6.90
N LYS A 142 -19.03 12.80 5.95
CA LYS A 142 -17.61 12.52 6.22
C LYS A 142 -16.87 13.80 6.60
N SER A 143 -16.14 13.78 7.71
CA SER A 143 -15.22 14.82 8.14
C SER A 143 -13.81 14.27 8.23
N TYR A 144 -12.83 15.07 7.80
CA TYR A 144 -11.42 14.70 7.75
C TYR A 144 -10.63 15.58 8.73
N ASN A 145 -10.33 15.05 9.90
CA ASN A 145 -9.54 15.75 10.91
C ASN A 145 -8.07 15.40 10.73
N ARG A 146 -7.22 16.38 10.41
CA ARG A 146 -5.78 16.16 10.27
C ARG A 146 -5.17 15.73 11.60
N VAL A 147 -4.35 14.69 11.59
CA VAL A 147 -3.65 14.17 12.77
C VAL A 147 -2.26 14.79 12.82
N ASN A 148 -2.05 15.69 13.78
CA ASN A 148 -0.79 16.44 13.91
C ASN A 148 0.18 15.81 14.93
N ASN A 149 -0.28 14.83 15.71
CA ASN A 149 0.49 14.22 16.79
C ASN A 149 0.79 12.74 16.47
N GLY A 150 2.02 12.32 16.74
CA GLY A 150 2.48 10.95 16.56
C GLY A 150 3.80 10.83 15.82
N ASN A 151 4.27 9.59 15.66
CA ASN A 151 5.48 9.28 14.90
C ASN A 151 5.11 8.59 13.59
N CYS A 152 5.67 9.05 12.49
CA CYS A 152 5.61 8.34 11.22
C CYS A 152 6.93 7.61 10.98
N HIS A 153 6.82 6.36 10.53
CA HIS A 153 7.93 5.52 10.14
C HIS A 153 7.88 5.34 8.63
N PHE A 154 8.96 5.70 7.95
CA PHE A 154 9.15 5.51 6.52
C PHE A 154 10.15 4.42 6.28
N TYR A 155 9.78 3.51 5.39
CA TYR A 155 10.65 2.47 4.89
C TYR A 155 10.73 2.64 3.37
N LEU A 156 11.94 2.86 2.86
CA LEU A 156 12.24 2.65 1.45
C LEU A 156 12.67 1.20 1.32
N GLN A 157 11.98 0.44 0.47
CA GLN A 157 12.32 -0.94 0.21
C GLN A 157 12.83 -1.10 -1.23
N ASP A 158 13.74 -2.04 -1.46
CA ASP A 158 14.20 -2.41 -2.79
C ASP A 158 13.19 -3.28 -3.55
N SER A 159 13.49 -3.66 -4.79
CA SER A 159 12.62 -4.51 -5.59
C SER A 159 12.40 -5.92 -5.00
N THR A 160 13.22 -6.33 -4.04
CA THR A 160 13.12 -7.62 -3.34
C THR A 160 12.36 -7.52 -2.02
N GLY A 161 11.98 -6.32 -1.60
CA GLY A 161 11.23 -6.06 -0.36
C GLY A 161 12.11 -5.77 0.86
N ASN A 162 13.43 -5.74 0.73
CA ASN A 162 14.32 -5.42 1.83
C ASN A 162 14.30 -3.92 2.11
N VAL A 163 14.32 -3.53 3.38
CA VAL A 163 14.39 -2.12 3.78
C VAL A 163 15.79 -1.58 3.53
N VAL A 164 15.91 -0.62 2.62
CA VAL A 164 17.15 0.07 2.26
C VAL A 164 17.33 1.38 3.04
N LEU A 165 16.21 2.01 3.43
CA LEU A 165 16.25 3.24 4.20
C LEU A 165 15.09 3.24 5.19
N GLU A 166 15.42 3.45 6.46
CA GLU A 166 14.46 3.74 7.50
C GLU A 166 14.59 5.20 7.96
N LYS A 167 13.46 5.90 8.04
CA LYS A 167 13.38 7.25 8.58
C LYS A 167 12.20 7.33 9.54
N LYS A 168 12.45 7.88 10.73
CA LYS A 168 11.42 8.23 11.69
C LYS A 168 11.33 9.74 11.80
N ALA A 169 10.12 10.28 11.77
CA ALA A 169 9.90 11.71 12.00
C ALA A 169 8.55 11.94 12.70
N SER A 170 8.51 12.97 13.55
CA SER A 170 7.26 13.41 14.16
C SER A 170 6.30 13.94 13.11
N LEU A 171 5.01 13.62 13.25
CA LEU A 171 3.96 14.16 12.39
C LEU A 171 3.90 15.70 12.49
N SER A 172 4.19 16.27 13.65
CA SER A 172 4.22 17.73 13.84
C SER A 172 5.26 18.43 12.96
N ILE A 173 6.39 17.76 12.67
CA ILE A 173 7.47 18.32 11.85
C ILE A 173 7.14 18.18 10.35
N MET A 174 6.46 17.11 9.97
CA MET A 174 6.16 16.81 8.56
C MET A 174 4.85 17.43 8.07
N CYS A 175 3.94 17.69 8.99
CA CYS A 175 2.66 18.33 8.76
C CYS A 175 2.57 19.63 9.56
N PRO A 176 3.38 20.65 9.26
CA PRO A 176 3.18 21.96 9.89
C PRO A 176 1.75 22.42 9.59
N SER A 177 1.08 22.88 10.65
CA SER A 177 -0.25 23.48 10.64
C SER A 177 -0.27 24.76 9.86
#